data_AF-A0A2U1PXI6-F1
#
_entry.id   AF-A0A2U1PXI6-F1
#
_cell.length_a   1.000
_cell.length_b   1.000
_cell.length_c   1.000
_cell.angle_alpha   90.00
_cell.angle_beta   90.00
_cell.angle_gamma   90.00
#
_symmetry.space_group_name_H-M   'P 1'
#
loop_
_entity.id
_entity.type
_entity.pdbx_description
1 polymer ?
#
loop_
_entity_poly.entity_id
_entity_poly.type
_entity_poly.pdbx_seq_one_letter_code
_entity_poly.pdbx_strand_id
1 'polypeptide(L)'
;MTHSRLHYPILEPIYHLRIPIVTCSQNQIAKDVWDVLEKVFNNKRSKTVELVGELRSLDIGDLTMDAYCRKIDSLASRLENLGSNITEDDLVIYAINGLSDNYDQVAHVIFNKDPFPNLKDVQSMLSLAETRMNRKNSSSLCYRISSSSPTTLVV
;
A
#
# COMPACT_ATOMS: atom_id res chain seq x y z
N MET A 1 74.92 -18.81 -61.09
CA MET A 1 73.81 -19.48 -61.79
C MET A 1 73.26 -20.52 -60.83
N THR A 2 72.07 -20.46 -60.25
CA THR A 2 70.88 -19.61 -60.41
C THR A 2 70.32 -19.33 -59.02
N HIS A 3 69.93 -18.09 -58.82
CA HIS A 3 69.33 -17.57 -57.58
C HIS A 3 67.83 -17.88 -57.65
N SER A 4 67.32 -18.81 -56.84
CA SER A 4 65.87 -19.05 -56.75
C SER A 4 65.46 -19.11 -55.28
N ARG A 5 65.51 -17.92 -54.69
CA ARG A 5 64.92 -17.55 -53.42
C ARG A 5 63.42 -17.89 -53.50
N LEU A 6 62.97 -18.89 -52.75
CA LEU A 6 61.55 -19.18 -52.57
C LEU A 6 60.90 -17.95 -51.97
N HIS A 7 60.27 -17.15 -52.82
CA HIS A 7 59.45 -16.02 -52.43
C HIS A 7 58.16 -16.59 -51.87
N TYR A 8 58.16 -16.88 -50.56
CA TYR A 8 56.95 -17.11 -49.82
C TYR A 8 56.19 -15.77 -49.79
N PRO A 9 54.97 -15.68 -50.34
CA PRO A 9 54.15 -14.51 -50.13
C PRO A 9 53.68 -14.56 -48.67
N ILE A 10 54.28 -13.68 -47.88
CA ILE A 10 53.69 -12.88 -46.80
C ILE A 10 52.42 -13.49 -46.18
N LEU A 11 52.54 -13.85 -44.90
CA LEU A 11 51.44 -13.93 -43.95
C LEU A 11 50.46 -12.76 -44.16
N GLU A 12 49.30 -13.03 -44.73
CA GLU A 12 48.10 -12.23 -44.51
C GLU A 12 47.15 -13.12 -43.70
N PRO A 13 47.10 -12.96 -42.38
CA PRO A 13 46.08 -13.61 -41.61
C PRO A 13 44.77 -12.89 -41.93
N ILE A 14 43.75 -13.65 -42.32
CA ILE A 14 42.43 -13.12 -42.61
C ILE A 14 41.78 -12.69 -41.28
N TYR A 15 42.20 -11.55 -40.74
CA TYR A 15 41.57 -10.86 -39.62
C TYR A 15 40.50 -9.86 -40.12
N HIS A 16 40.32 -9.72 -41.43
CA HIS A 16 39.48 -8.68 -42.01
C HIS A 16 38.10 -9.18 -42.43
N LEU A 17 37.44 -9.94 -41.57
CA LEU A 17 35.98 -9.85 -41.47
C LEU A 17 35.64 -9.45 -40.04
N ARG A 18 35.94 -8.18 -39.78
CA ARG A 18 35.23 -7.36 -38.81
C ARG A 18 33.76 -7.79 -38.87
N ILE A 19 33.25 -8.38 -37.81
CA ILE A 19 31.81 -8.46 -37.54
C ILE A 19 31.48 -7.20 -36.73
N PRO A 20 31.14 -6.03 -37.31
CA PRO A 20 30.59 -4.93 -36.53
C PRO A 20 29.07 -4.78 -36.77
N ILE A 21 28.45 -5.58 -37.64
CA ILE A 21 27.07 -5.33 -38.08
C ILE A 21 26.04 -5.94 -37.11
N VAL A 22 26.40 -6.98 -36.35
CA VAL A 22 25.44 -7.69 -35.47
C VAL A 22 25.39 -7.11 -34.04
N THR A 23 26.36 -6.31 -33.61
CA THR A 23 26.43 -5.83 -32.22
C THR A 23 25.72 -4.49 -31.98
N CYS A 24 25.60 -3.59 -32.98
CA CYS A 24 24.89 -2.32 -32.79
C CYS A 24 23.37 -2.49 -32.65
N SER A 25 22.76 -3.36 -33.46
CA SER A 25 21.32 -3.63 -33.39
C SER A 25 20.93 -4.32 -32.09
N GLN A 26 21.74 -5.27 -31.61
CA GLN A 26 21.54 -5.91 -30.31
C GLN A 26 21.70 -4.93 -29.15
N ASN A 27 22.61 -3.95 -29.24
CA ASN A 27 22.77 -2.92 -28.22
C ASN A 27 21.56 -1.97 -28.18
N GLN A 28 21.00 -1.61 -29.33
CA GLN A 28 19.77 -0.82 -29.43
C GLN A 28 18.57 -1.57 -28.82
N ILE A 29 18.42 -2.84 -29.17
CA ILE A 29 17.34 -3.71 -28.63
C ILE A 29 17.53 -3.92 -27.12
N ALA A 30 18.76 -4.13 -26.64
CA ALA A 30 19.04 -4.29 -25.22
C ALA A 30 18.71 -3.01 -24.44
N LYS A 31 19.02 -1.84 -25.01
CA LYS A 31 18.65 -0.54 -24.42
C LYS A 31 17.14 -0.33 -24.40
N ASP A 32 16.44 -0.60 -25.50
CA ASP A 32 14.99 -0.46 -25.56
C ASP A 32 14.28 -1.41 -24.58
N VAL A 33 14.77 -2.65 -24.44
CA VAL A 33 14.28 -3.62 -23.45
C VAL A 33 14.56 -3.13 -22.03
N TRP A 34 15.74 -2.55 -21.76
CA TRP A 34 16.08 -1.97 -20.47
C TRP A 34 15.20 -0.76 -20.13
N ASP A 35 14.97 0.15 -21.07
CA ASP A 35 14.13 1.33 -20.89
C ASP A 35 12.67 0.93 -20.60
N VAL A 36 12.15 -0.10 -21.28
CA VAL A 36 10.82 -0.66 -21.00
C VAL A 36 10.78 -1.30 -19.62
N LEU A 37 11.79 -2.08 -19.24
CA LEU A 37 11.88 -2.71 -17.92
C LEU A 37 11.95 -1.67 -16.80
N GLU A 38 12.80 -0.65 -16.97
CA GLU A 38 12.95 0.46 -16.04
C GLU A 38 11.64 1.23 -15.90
N LYS A 39 10.94 1.48 -17.01
CA LYS A 39 9.61 2.12 -16.99
C LYS A 39 8.58 1.28 -16.23
N VAL A 40 8.55 -0.04 -16.44
CA VAL A 40 7.63 -0.94 -15.71
C VAL A 40 7.99 -0.97 -14.22
N PHE A 41 9.27 -1.03 -13.87
CA PHE A 41 9.72 -1.08 -12.49
C PHE A 41 9.48 0.24 -11.75
N ASN A 42 9.81 1.38 -12.37
CA ASN A 42 9.50 2.70 -11.83
C ASN A 42 8.00 2.90 -11.68
N ASN A 43 7.19 2.44 -12.65
CA ASN A 43 5.73 2.50 -12.53
C ASN A 43 5.20 1.69 -11.34
N LYS A 44 5.76 0.51 -11.07
CA LYS A 44 5.42 -0.30 -9.89
C LYS A 44 5.82 0.42 -8.60
N ARG A 45 7.06 0.92 -8.48
CA ARG A 45 7.51 1.63 -7.28
C ARG A 45 6.68 2.88 -6.99
N SER A 46 6.41 3.70 -8.01
CA SER A 46 5.57 4.89 -7.84
C SER A 46 4.17 4.52 -7.35
N LYS A 47 3.54 3.48 -7.93
CA LYS A 47 2.23 2.99 -7.48
C LYS A 47 2.24 2.45 -6.06
N THR A 48 3.29 1.72 -5.66
CA THR A 48 3.44 1.25 -4.28
C THR A 48 3.52 2.43 -3.32
N VAL A 49 4.36 3.43 -3.62
CA VAL A 49 4.53 4.61 -2.75
C VAL A 49 3.23 5.40 -2.65
N GLU A 50 2.51 5.57 -3.76
CA GLU A 50 1.20 6.22 -3.79
C GLU A 50 0.18 5.48 -2.90
N LEU A 51 0.10 4.16 -3.02
CA LEU A 51 -0.82 3.34 -2.23
C LEU A 51 -0.48 3.31 -0.73
N VAL A 52 0.79 3.25 -0.38
CA VAL A 52 1.24 3.35 1.02
C VAL A 52 0.93 4.75 1.57
N GLY A 53 1.10 5.79 0.75
CA GLY A 53 0.70 7.16 1.09
C GLY A 53 -0.80 7.24 1.36
N GLU A 54 -1.62 6.70 0.46
CA GLU A 54 -3.08 6.64 0.59
C GLU A 54 -3.48 5.93 1.89
N LEU A 55 -2.89 4.75 2.16
CA LEU A 55 -3.14 3.98 3.37
C LEU A 55 -2.77 4.76 4.65
N ARG A 56 -1.64 5.46 4.66
CA ARG A 56 -1.19 6.24 5.82
C ARG A 56 -2.03 7.49 6.05
N SER A 57 -2.55 8.08 4.98
CA SER A 57 -3.44 9.26 5.05
C SER A 57 -4.90 8.90 5.29
N LEU A 58 -5.24 7.60 5.35
CA LEU A 58 -6.62 7.16 5.40
C LEU A 58 -7.23 7.40 6.79
N ASP A 59 -8.15 8.35 6.86
CA ASP A 59 -8.97 8.61 8.04
C ASP A 59 -10.36 7.97 7.92
N ILE A 60 -10.98 7.73 9.08
CA ILE A 60 -12.35 7.20 9.13
C ILE A 60 -13.39 8.22 8.66
N GLY A 61 -13.16 9.52 8.85
CA GLY A 61 -14.06 10.59 8.45
C GLY A 61 -15.53 10.33 8.83
N ASP A 62 -16.41 10.37 7.83
CA ASP A 62 -17.85 10.08 7.93
C ASP A 62 -18.22 8.63 7.56
N LEU A 63 -17.22 7.75 7.36
CA LEU A 63 -17.45 6.36 6.97
C LEU A 63 -17.90 5.53 8.17
N THR A 64 -18.70 4.50 7.91
CA THR A 64 -18.95 3.46 8.92
C THR A 64 -17.70 2.62 9.15
N MET A 65 -17.59 2.03 10.34
CA MET A 65 -16.44 1.21 10.69
C MET A 65 -16.20 0.07 9.69
N ASP A 66 -17.27 -0.58 9.23
CA ASP A 66 -17.19 -1.65 8.23
C ASP A 66 -16.66 -1.16 6.88
N ALA A 67 -17.10 0.03 6.44
CA ALA A 67 -16.66 0.61 5.17
C ALA A 67 -15.18 1.02 5.22
N TYR A 68 -14.75 1.59 6.36
CA TYR A 68 -13.37 1.95 6.62
C TYR A 68 -12.45 0.72 6.54
N CYS A 69 -12.79 -0.34 7.26
CA CYS A 69 -11.99 -1.55 7.32
C CYS A 69 -11.90 -2.27 5.96
N ARG A 70 -13.00 -2.30 5.19
CA ARG A 70 -12.97 -2.81 3.81
C ARG A 70 -12.05 -2.01 2.89
N LYS A 71 -11.95 -0.69 3.09
CA LYS A 71 -11.06 0.16 2.30
C LYS A 71 -9.59 -0.13 2.60
N ILE A 72 -9.26 -0.36 3.87
CA ILE A 72 -7.93 -0.82 4.29
C ILE A 72 -7.60 -2.17 3.65
N ASP A 73 -8.50 -3.16 3.75
CA ASP A 73 -8.31 -4.49 3.15
C ASP A 73 -8.07 -4.43 1.63
N SER A 74 -8.81 -3.55 0.95
CA SER A 74 -8.65 -3.31 -0.50
C SER A 74 -7.29 -2.71 -0.84
N LEU A 75 -6.81 -1.74 -0.05
CA LEU A 75 -5.48 -1.17 -0.23
C LEU A 75 -4.37 -2.18 0.05
N ALA A 76 -4.52 -3.00 1.10
CA ALA A 76 -3.63 -4.10 1.42
C ALA A 76 -3.51 -5.08 0.26
N SER A 77 -4.64 -5.52 -0.27
CA SER A 77 -4.73 -6.43 -1.42
C SER A 77 -4.06 -5.84 -2.66
N ARG A 78 -4.22 -4.54 -2.90
CA ARG A 78 -3.57 -3.85 -4.03
C ARG A 78 -2.05 -3.79 -3.86
N LEU A 79 -1.56 -3.60 -2.63
CA LEU A 79 -0.13 -3.60 -2.31
C LEU A 79 0.49 -5.00 -2.43
N GLU A 80 -0.23 -6.04 -2.01
CA GLU A 80 0.16 -7.44 -2.22
C GLU A 80 0.30 -7.77 -3.71
N ASN A 81 -0.65 -7.33 -4.55
CA ASN A 81 -0.59 -7.51 -6.00
C ASN A 81 0.64 -6.83 -6.64
N LEU A 82 1.19 -5.79 -6.01
CA LEU A 82 2.42 -5.12 -6.45
C LEU A 82 3.70 -5.76 -5.87
N GLY A 83 3.58 -6.81 -5.06
CA GLY A 83 4.69 -7.49 -4.38
C GLY A 83 5.21 -6.75 -3.15
N SER A 84 4.43 -5.81 -2.61
CA SER A 84 4.77 -5.01 -1.43
C SER A 84 3.83 -5.40 -0.29
N ASN A 85 4.05 -6.58 0.31
CA ASN A 85 3.24 -7.04 1.45
C ASN A 85 3.51 -6.14 2.68
N ILE A 86 2.43 -5.71 3.33
CA ILE A 86 2.47 -5.04 4.63
C ILE A 86 2.16 -6.11 5.68
N THR A 87 2.89 -6.11 6.79
CA THR A 87 2.61 -7.04 7.88
C THR A 87 1.23 -6.78 8.49
N GLU A 88 0.57 -7.82 9.00
CA GLU A 88 -0.75 -7.63 9.62
C GLU A 88 -0.70 -6.66 10.81
N ASP A 89 0.40 -6.69 11.57
CA ASP A 89 0.64 -5.76 12.68
C ASP A 89 0.73 -4.30 12.21
N ASP A 90 1.51 -4.03 11.16
CA ASP A 90 1.61 -2.68 10.58
C ASP A 90 0.25 -2.19 10.07
N LEU A 91 -0.52 -3.10 9.48
CA LEU A 91 -1.84 -2.78 8.93
C LEU A 91 -2.84 -2.42 10.03
N VAL A 92 -2.80 -3.12 11.16
CA VAL A 92 -3.56 -2.77 12.36
C VAL A 92 -3.10 -1.41 12.91
N ILE A 93 -1.80 -1.14 12.95
CA ILE A 93 -1.28 0.17 13.39
C ILE A 93 -1.80 1.30 12.48
N TYR A 94 -1.78 1.11 11.15
CA TYR A 94 -2.34 2.10 10.23
C TYR A 94 -3.86 2.28 10.44
N ALA A 95 -4.59 1.18 10.65
CA ALA A 95 -6.03 1.22 10.92
C ALA A 95 -6.35 2.01 12.19
N ILE A 96 -5.58 1.83 13.26
CA ILE A 96 -5.80 2.52 14.53
C ILE A 96 -5.42 4.01 14.42
N ASN A 97 -4.31 4.33 13.75
CA ASN A 97 -3.86 5.71 13.57
C ASN A 97 -4.81 6.57 12.72
N GLY A 98 -5.61 5.95 11.85
CA GLY A 98 -6.61 6.65 11.04
C GLY A 98 -7.98 6.81 11.74
N LEU A 99 -8.11 6.34 12.98
CA LEU A 99 -9.33 6.55 13.76
C LEU A 99 -9.41 8.00 14.27
N SER A 100 -10.64 8.51 14.36
CA SER A 100 -10.94 9.80 14.99
C SER A 100 -10.81 9.70 16.52
N ASP A 101 -10.54 10.83 17.20
CA ASP A 101 -10.44 10.97 18.67
C ASP A 101 -11.59 10.31 19.46
N ASN A 102 -12.77 10.20 18.84
CA ASN A 102 -13.92 9.49 19.40
C ASN A 102 -13.62 8.02 19.76
N TYR A 103 -12.69 7.40 19.04
CA TYR A 103 -12.30 6.00 19.22
C TYR A 103 -10.99 5.84 20.00
N ASP A 104 -10.37 6.92 20.48
CA ASP A 104 -9.05 6.92 21.12
C ASP A 104 -8.99 5.97 22.34
N GLN A 105 -10.06 5.93 23.14
CA GLN A 105 -10.15 5.00 24.26
C GLN A 105 -10.11 3.52 23.82
N VAL A 106 -10.72 3.19 22.68
CA VAL A 106 -10.76 1.83 22.15
C VAL A 106 -9.44 1.50 21.45
N ALA A 107 -8.86 2.47 20.74
CA ALA A 107 -7.52 2.40 20.17
C ALA A 107 -6.47 2.03 21.24
N HIS A 108 -6.48 2.72 22.38
CA HIS A 108 -5.59 2.42 23.50
C HIS A 108 -5.76 1.00 24.07
N VAL A 109 -7.01 0.52 24.18
CA VAL A 109 -7.27 -0.85 24.64
C VAL A 109 -6.75 -1.89 23.65
N ILE A 110 -6.86 -1.61 22.35
CA ILE A 110 -6.35 -2.48 21.29
C ILE A 110 -4.82 -2.53 21.32
N PHE A 111 -4.16 -1.38 21.47
CA PHE A 111 -2.69 -1.28 21.52
C PHE A 111 -2.07 -2.03 22.71
N ASN A 112 -2.72 -2.00 23.87
CA ASN A 112 -2.20 -2.63 25.09
C ASN A 112 -2.62 -4.09 25.27
N LYS A 113 -3.21 -4.70 24.23
CA LYS A 113 -3.72 -6.08 24.29
C LYS A 113 -2.61 -7.07 23.93
N ASP A 114 -2.42 -8.08 24.80
CA ASP A 114 -1.48 -9.19 24.59
C ASP A 114 -2.23 -10.53 24.47
N PRO A 115 -2.00 -11.33 23.39
CA PRO A 115 -1.19 -11.03 22.22
C PRO A 115 -1.82 -9.96 21.30
N PHE A 116 -0.99 -9.34 20.46
CA PHE A 116 -1.41 -8.28 19.55
C PHE A 116 -2.57 -8.77 18.64
N PRO A 117 -3.67 -8.01 18.53
CA PRO A 117 -4.87 -8.48 17.85
C PRO A 117 -4.72 -8.45 16.33
N ASN A 118 -5.35 -9.41 15.66
CA ASN A 118 -5.45 -9.42 14.20
C ASN A 118 -6.41 -8.35 13.70
N LEU A 119 -6.34 -8.03 12.40
CA LEU A 119 -7.22 -7.02 11.80
C LEU A 119 -8.71 -7.35 12.01
N LYS A 120 -9.10 -8.63 11.90
CA LYS A 120 -10.48 -9.07 12.12
C LYS A 120 -10.96 -8.86 13.56
N ASP A 121 -10.08 -9.04 14.53
CA ASP A 121 -10.40 -8.81 15.94
C ASP A 121 -10.58 -7.31 16.19
N VAL A 122 -9.71 -6.49 15.60
CA VAL A 122 -9.79 -5.02 15.64
C VAL A 122 -11.09 -4.53 15.01
N GLN A 123 -11.45 -5.02 13.83
CA GLN A 123 -12.74 -4.74 13.16
C GLN A 123 -13.93 -5.03 14.09
N SER A 124 -13.90 -6.20 14.74
CA SER A 124 -14.98 -6.63 15.65
C SER A 124 -15.07 -5.74 16.89
N MET A 125 -13.93 -5.37 17.48
CA MET A 125 -13.87 -4.49 18.66
C MET A 125 -14.34 -3.07 18.31
N LEU A 126 -13.94 -2.56 17.15
CA LEU A 126 -14.31 -1.22 16.68
C LEU A 126 -15.79 -1.13 16.29
N SER A 127 -16.35 -2.14 15.63
CA SER A 127 -17.78 -2.21 15.30
C SER A 127 -18.66 -2.27 16.57
N LEU A 128 -18.21 -3.00 17.59
CA LEU A 128 -18.87 -3.01 18.90
C LEU A 128 -18.82 -1.63 19.57
N ALA A 129 -17.69 -0.92 19.46
CA ALA A 129 -17.56 0.44 19.96
C ALA A 129 -18.52 1.41 19.26
N GLU A 130 -18.59 1.37 17.93
CA GLU A 130 -19.51 2.17 17.11
C GLU A 130 -20.97 1.98 17.56
N THR A 131 -21.41 0.73 17.73
CA THR A 131 -22.76 0.40 18.22
C THR A 131 -23.02 0.98 19.62
N ARG A 132 -22.04 0.91 20.53
CA ARG A 132 -22.15 1.47 21.88
C ARG A 132 -22.24 2.99 21.87
N MET A 133 -21.48 3.66 21.00
CA MET A 133 -21.52 5.12 20.84
C MET A 133 -22.87 5.56 20.27
N ASN A 134 -23.38 4.88 19.23
CA ASN A 134 -24.67 5.20 18.63
C ASN A 134 -25.83 5.07 19.64
N ARG A 135 -25.78 4.06 20.52
CA ARG A 135 -26.75 3.92 21.62
C ARG A 135 -26.69 5.07 22.63
N LYS A 136 -25.49 5.54 23.01
CA LYS A 136 -25.33 6.69 23.92
C LYS A 136 -25.89 7.97 23.31
N ASN A 137 -25.70 8.19 22.01
CA ASN A 137 -26.26 9.35 21.32
C ASN A 137 -27.79 9.32 21.31
N SER A 138 -28.38 8.14 21.06
CA SER A 138 -29.83 7.95 21.10
C SER A 138 -30.43 8.10 22.51
N SER A 139 -29.76 7.60 23.55
CA SER A 139 -30.23 7.74 24.94
C SER A 139 -30.07 9.17 25.50
N SER A 140 -29.09 9.93 25.01
CA SER A 140 -28.97 11.35 25.35
C SER A 140 -30.11 12.20 24.77
N LEU A 141 -30.68 11.80 23.63
CA LEU A 141 -31.78 12.50 22.99
C LEU A 141 -33.11 12.28 23.73
N CYS A 142 -33.38 11.06 24.23
CA CYS A 142 -34.62 10.76 24.93
C CYS A 142 -34.70 11.42 26.31
N TYR A 143 -33.58 11.64 27.00
CA TYR A 143 -33.55 12.42 28.24
C TYR A 143 -34.01 13.88 28.04
N ARG A 144 -33.66 14.52 26.92
CA ARG A 144 -34.04 15.92 26.65
C ARG A 144 -35.50 16.12 26.28
N ILE A 145 -36.16 15.11 25.72
CA ILE A 145 -37.59 15.21 25.36
C ILE A 145 -38.47 14.95 26.60
N SER A 146 -37.97 14.19 27.58
CA SER A 146 -38.69 13.91 28.82
C SER A 146 -38.54 14.97 29.91
N SER A 147 -37.69 16.00 29.74
CA SER A 147 -37.53 17.08 30.72
C SER A 147 -38.57 18.21 30.57
N SER A 148 -39.75 17.92 30.04
CA SER A 148 -40.90 18.84 30.11
C SER A 148 -41.50 18.74 31.52
N SER A 149 -40.97 19.51 32.46
CA SER A 149 -41.50 19.62 33.83
C SER A 149 -42.97 20.11 33.80
N PRO A 150 -43.90 19.46 34.52
CA PRO A 150 -45.24 19.98 34.71
C PRO A 150 -45.19 21.11 35.74
N THR A 151 -45.48 22.34 35.32
CA THR A 151 -45.68 23.46 36.24
C THR A 151 -46.92 23.16 37.09
N THR A 152 -46.71 22.82 38.36
CA THR A 152 -47.79 22.58 39.32
C THR A 152 -48.24 23.94 39.84
N LEU A 153 -49.39 24.43 39.39
CA LEU A 153 -50.09 25.56 40.01
C LEU A 153 -50.70 25.08 41.33
N VAL A 154 -50.17 25.56 42.45
CA VAL A 154 -50.78 25.42 43.77
C VAL A 154 -51.83 26.53 43.91
N VAL A 155 -53.04 26.11 44.26
CA VAL A 155 -54.28 26.88 44.44
C VAL A 155 -54.18 27.84 45.63
#